data_AF-A0A935J0R6-F1
#
_entry.id   AF-A0A935J0R6-F1
#
_cell.length_a   1.000
_cell.length_b   1.000
_cell.length_c   1.000
_cell.angle_alpha   90.00
_cell.angle_beta   90.00
_cell.angle_gamma   90.00
#
_symmetry.space_group_name_H-M   'P 1'
#
loop_
_entity.id
_entity.type
_entity.pdbx_description
1 polymer ?
#
loop_
_entity_poly.entity_id
_entity_poly.type
_entity_poly.pdbx_seq_one_letter_code
_entity_poly.pdbx_strand_id
1 'polypeptide(L)'
;MRPSDIRYLSFGLGIGALIASLFFIGFLFVPQPTAPSGSLIAGIKSTLIPATALPTGTNTASPTATEAGTSAPTFTSTPTALPTSTPLPSATATLSTAQVMIGTGEIVPAGPLTLEQQIKLYEASLFFIAPTYEQSKQMSVLINHVRFSDPSNTCGPLAIAILQKAGILSESTLEAHDFFLINPDLGKDQITIKTAFPKELYTNTRYKVKINQFDWRANPLLPGDFVYIYSGTEGNFEHMLVVNRVDSQGRVYSVTNYNTEQGFIIDEVMLYDPSDPTLGMFAQWTAKPRAKLGSTGFAGFEVWRLIQ
;
A
#
# COMPACT_ATOMS: atom_id res chain seq x y z
N MET A 1 -1.76 -2.74 62.25
CA MET A 1 -2.73 -2.18 61.28
C MET A 1 -3.53 -1.12 62.00
N ARG A 2 -3.57 0.12 61.48
CA ARG A 2 -4.34 1.19 62.14
C ARG A 2 -5.84 0.95 61.90
N PRO A 3 -6.74 1.36 62.81
CA PRO A 3 -8.18 1.20 62.61
C PRO A 3 -8.73 1.85 61.33
N SER A 4 -8.01 2.85 60.79
CA SER A 4 -8.28 3.46 59.49
C SER A 4 -8.07 2.49 58.31
N ASP A 5 -7.10 1.59 58.40
CA ASP A 5 -6.67 0.74 57.28
C ASP A 5 -7.68 -0.39 57.01
N ILE A 6 -8.41 -0.82 58.04
CA ILE A 6 -9.47 -1.84 57.96
C ILE A 6 -10.71 -1.30 57.22
N ARG A 7 -10.97 0.02 57.32
CA ARG A 7 -12.11 0.66 56.63
C ARG A 7 -11.89 0.76 55.11
N TYR A 8 -10.65 1.03 54.68
CA TYR A 8 -10.33 1.08 53.26
C TYR A 8 -10.27 -0.30 52.61
N LEU A 9 -9.82 -1.31 53.34
CA LEU A 9 -9.79 -2.69 52.85
C LEU A 9 -11.20 -3.26 52.63
N SER A 10 -12.12 -2.99 53.57
CA SER A 10 -13.52 -3.42 53.45
C SER A 10 -14.28 -2.70 52.35
N PHE A 11 -14.00 -1.41 52.13
CA PHE A 11 -14.60 -0.65 51.02
C PHE A 11 -14.09 -1.12 49.65
N GLY A 12 -12.79 -1.41 49.53
CA GLY A 12 -12.19 -1.94 48.29
C GLY A 12 -12.72 -3.33 47.91
N LEU A 13 -12.88 -4.22 48.89
CA LEU A 13 -13.45 -5.57 48.67
C LEU A 13 -14.92 -5.52 48.25
N GLY A 14 -15.71 -4.60 48.80
CA GLY A 14 -17.12 -4.41 48.43
C GLY A 14 -17.30 -3.95 46.98
N ILE A 15 -16.49 -2.99 46.53
CA ILE A 15 -16.53 -2.49 45.14
C ILE A 15 -16.02 -3.58 44.17
N GLY A 16 -14.94 -4.28 44.52
CA GLY A 16 -14.41 -5.36 43.69
C GLY A 16 -15.42 -6.49 43.45
N ALA A 17 -16.16 -6.89 44.49
CA ALA A 17 -17.19 -7.93 44.38
C ALA A 17 -18.42 -7.47 43.55
N LEU A 18 -18.77 -6.19 43.61
CA LEU A 18 -19.86 -5.63 42.81
C LEU A 18 -19.51 -5.59 41.32
N ILE A 19 -18.27 -5.22 40.97
CA ILE A 19 -17.81 -5.19 39.57
C ILE A 19 -17.73 -6.61 39.00
N ALA A 20 -17.20 -7.57 39.78
CA ALA A 20 -17.09 -8.96 39.33
C ALA A 20 -18.47 -9.63 39.08
N SER A 21 -19.49 -9.28 39.86
CA SER A 21 -20.84 -9.85 39.69
C SER A 21 -21.57 -9.30 38.45
N LEU A 22 -21.31 -8.04 38.05
CA LEU A 22 -21.86 -7.45 36.82
C LEU A 22 -21.27 -8.07 35.54
N PHE A 23 -20.02 -8.52 35.55
CA PHE A 23 -19.42 -9.22 34.41
C PHE A 23 -19.93 -10.66 34.23
N PHE A 24 -20.34 -11.34 35.32
CA PHE A 24 -20.78 -12.73 35.25
C PHE A 24 -22.22 -12.89 34.73
N ILE A 25 -23.09 -11.88 34.91
CA ILE A 25 -24.48 -11.93 34.43
C ILE A 25 -24.58 -11.66 32.92
N GLY A 26 -23.62 -10.94 32.33
CA GLY A 26 -23.58 -10.63 30.88
C GLY A 26 -23.25 -11.82 29.98
N PHE A 27 -22.69 -12.91 30.50
CA PHE A 27 -22.25 -14.07 29.71
C PHE A 27 -23.31 -15.18 29.55
N LEU A 28 -24.41 -15.13 30.31
CA LEU A 28 -25.45 -16.17 30.26
C LEU A 28 -26.60 -15.90 29.27
N PHE A 29 -26.59 -14.77 28.57
CA PHE A 29 -27.65 -14.37 27.64
C PHE A 29 -27.13 -13.85 26.28
N VAL A 30 -26.14 -14.52 25.69
CA VAL A 30 -25.77 -14.29 24.29
C VAL A 30 -26.53 -15.28 23.40
N PRO A 31 -27.58 -14.84 22.65
CA PRO A 31 -28.23 -15.71 21.67
C PRO A 31 -27.26 -16.05 20.54
N GLN A 32 -27.14 -17.35 20.22
CA GLN A 32 -26.38 -17.83 19.06
C GLN A 32 -27.01 -17.32 17.76
N PRO A 33 -26.24 -16.68 16.86
CA PRO A 33 -26.76 -16.31 15.54
C PRO A 33 -26.89 -17.57 14.66
N THR A 34 -28.12 -17.83 14.21
CA THR A 34 -28.44 -18.81 13.16
C THR A 34 -27.89 -18.33 11.82
N ALA A 35 -27.09 -19.16 11.15
CA ALA A 35 -26.54 -18.87 9.84
C ALA A 35 -27.63 -18.92 8.74
N PRO A 36 -27.72 -17.92 7.85
CA PRO A 36 -28.51 -18.05 6.65
C PRO A 36 -27.75 -18.88 5.60
N SER A 37 -28.41 -19.94 5.16
CA SER A 37 -28.04 -20.72 3.98
C SER A 37 -28.47 -19.93 2.74
N GLY A 38 -27.54 -19.56 1.87
CA GLY A 38 -27.86 -18.77 0.68
C GLY A 38 -26.67 -18.61 -0.25
N SER A 39 -26.38 -19.68 -0.99
CA SER A 39 -25.46 -19.69 -2.14
C SER A 39 -26.07 -18.91 -3.30
N LEU A 40 -25.35 -17.92 -3.85
CA LEU A 40 -25.37 -17.51 -5.26
C LEU A 40 -24.18 -16.55 -5.50
N ILE A 41 -23.09 -17.00 -6.12
CA ILE A 41 -22.43 -16.35 -7.28
C ILE A 41 -21.59 -17.43 -7.97
N ALA A 42 -21.94 -17.67 -9.23
CA ALA A 42 -21.24 -18.52 -10.16
C ALA A 42 -20.11 -17.75 -10.86
N GLY A 43 -18.97 -18.42 -11.04
CA GLY A 43 -18.20 -18.33 -12.28
C GLY A 43 -17.12 -17.25 -12.39
N ILE A 44 -15.98 -17.45 -11.75
CA ILE A 44 -14.68 -17.08 -12.35
C ILE A 44 -13.77 -18.30 -12.25
N LYS A 45 -13.51 -18.96 -13.40
CA LYS A 45 -12.50 -20.01 -13.51
C LYS A 45 -11.12 -19.35 -13.41
N SER A 46 -10.43 -19.57 -12.30
CA SER A 46 -9.03 -19.22 -12.14
C SER A 46 -8.16 -20.26 -12.85
N THR A 47 -7.47 -19.85 -13.90
CA THR A 47 -6.50 -20.68 -14.62
C THR A 47 -5.19 -20.64 -13.85
N LEU A 48 -4.90 -21.72 -13.11
CA LEU A 48 -3.63 -21.92 -12.40
C LEU A 48 -2.49 -22.08 -13.42
N ILE A 49 -1.51 -21.18 -13.37
CA ILE A 49 -0.21 -21.36 -14.03
C ILE A 49 0.68 -22.17 -13.06
N PRO A 50 1.30 -23.29 -13.48
CA PRO A 50 2.22 -24.04 -12.61
C PRO A 50 3.50 -23.24 -12.37
N ALA A 51 3.92 -23.13 -11.10
CA ALA A 51 5.20 -22.57 -10.72
C ALA A 51 6.35 -23.51 -11.13
N THR A 52 7.23 -23.04 -12.00
CA THR A 52 8.47 -23.73 -12.37
C THR A 52 9.47 -23.62 -11.21
N ALA A 53 9.98 -24.77 -10.75
CA ALA A 53 10.95 -24.86 -9.67
C ALA A 53 12.30 -24.22 -10.04
N LEU A 54 12.89 -23.51 -9.07
CA LEU A 54 14.20 -22.85 -9.16
C LEU A 54 15.33 -23.89 -9.03
N PRO A 55 16.36 -23.89 -9.90
CA PRO A 55 17.49 -24.80 -9.77
C PRO A 55 18.43 -24.41 -8.62
N THR A 56 18.83 -25.43 -7.86
CA THR A 56 19.80 -25.39 -6.76
C THR A 56 21.21 -25.10 -7.30
N GLY A 57 21.83 -24.02 -6.84
CA GLY A 57 23.20 -23.65 -7.21
C GLY A 57 24.24 -24.54 -6.53
N THR A 58 25.09 -25.17 -7.33
CA THR A 58 26.21 -26.02 -6.90
C THR A 58 27.45 -25.17 -6.61
N ASN A 59 28.04 -25.35 -5.43
CA ASN A 59 29.33 -24.79 -5.04
C ASN A 59 30.44 -25.28 -5.99
N THR A 60 31.18 -24.37 -6.61
CA THR A 60 32.42 -24.69 -7.35
C THR A 60 33.57 -23.86 -6.80
N ALA A 61 34.67 -24.54 -6.51
CA ALA A 61 35.85 -24.01 -5.85
C ALA A 61 36.68 -23.05 -6.72
N SER A 62 37.32 -22.10 -6.04
CA SER A 62 38.27 -21.12 -6.56
C SER A 62 39.62 -21.76 -6.91
N PRO A 63 40.18 -21.56 -8.12
CA PRO A 63 41.56 -21.93 -8.41
C PRO A 63 42.54 -20.77 -8.19
N THR A 64 43.61 -21.09 -7.48
CA THR A 64 44.83 -20.30 -7.27
C THR A 64 45.57 -20.03 -8.58
N ALA A 65 45.96 -18.77 -8.83
CA ALA A 65 46.78 -18.36 -9.95
C ALA A 65 48.26 -18.74 -9.74
N THR A 66 48.89 -19.32 -10.76
CA THR A 66 50.34 -19.50 -10.89
C THR A 66 50.79 -18.69 -12.10
N GLU A 67 51.72 -17.75 -11.90
CA GLU A 67 52.37 -17.01 -12.98
C GLU A 67 53.43 -17.89 -13.66
N ALA A 68 53.39 -17.94 -14.99
CA ALA A 68 54.50 -18.38 -15.83
C ALA A 68 54.50 -17.54 -17.11
N GLY A 69 55.59 -16.81 -17.36
CA GLY A 69 55.78 -16.03 -18.57
C GLY A 69 56.12 -16.88 -19.79
N THR A 70 55.97 -16.27 -20.97
CA THR A 70 56.97 -16.20 -22.06
C THR A 70 56.36 -16.29 -23.48
N SER A 71 56.90 -15.40 -24.33
CA SER A 71 56.93 -15.31 -25.80
C SER A 71 55.65 -15.18 -26.62
N ALA A 72 55.58 -14.02 -27.30
CA ALA A 72 54.64 -13.68 -28.35
C ALA A 72 54.97 -14.38 -29.69
N PRO A 73 53.96 -14.92 -30.41
CA PRO A 73 54.05 -15.20 -31.83
C PRO A 73 53.39 -14.10 -32.67
N THR A 74 54.10 -13.67 -33.72
CA THR A 74 53.62 -12.74 -34.76
C THR A 74 52.70 -13.50 -35.72
N PHE A 75 51.45 -13.06 -35.88
CA PHE A 75 50.51 -13.58 -36.87
C PHE A 75 50.35 -12.60 -38.05
N THR A 76 50.60 -13.11 -39.25
CA THR A 76 50.35 -12.45 -40.54
C THR A 76 48.87 -12.56 -40.90
N SER A 77 48.19 -11.44 -41.12
CA SER A 77 46.77 -11.40 -41.49
C SER A 77 46.57 -11.56 -43.00
N THR A 78 45.74 -12.53 -43.40
CA THR A 78 45.20 -12.66 -44.76
C THR A 78 43.75 -12.16 -44.75
N PRO A 79 43.34 -11.21 -45.63
CA PRO A 79 41.97 -10.70 -45.63
C PRO A 79 41.00 -11.74 -46.22
N THR A 80 40.04 -12.19 -45.41
CA THR A 80 38.92 -13.04 -45.83
C THR A 80 37.71 -12.15 -46.18
N ALA A 81 37.09 -12.40 -47.33
CA ALA A 81 35.93 -11.65 -47.81
C ALA A 81 34.71 -11.82 -46.88
N LEU A 82 34.06 -10.70 -46.56
CA LEU A 82 32.95 -10.60 -45.62
C LEU A 82 31.63 -11.06 -46.26
N PRO A 83 30.87 -12.01 -45.67
CA PRO A 83 29.52 -12.32 -46.13
C PRO A 83 28.56 -11.16 -45.84
N THR A 84 27.76 -10.80 -46.83
CA THR A 84 26.68 -9.81 -46.75
C THR A 84 25.66 -10.23 -45.68
N SER A 85 25.49 -9.40 -44.65
CA SER A 85 24.52 -9.62 -43.57
C SER A 85 23.09 -9.34 -44.06
N THR A 86 22.26 -10.38 -44.07
CA THR A 86 20.80 -10.24 -44.17
C THR A 86 20.29 -9.50 -42.94
N PRO A 87 19.49 -8.42 -43.06
CA PRO A 87 18.94 -7.73 -41.90
C PRO A 87 17.95 -8.66 -41.16
N LEU A 88 18.21 -8.85 -39.87
CA LEU A 88 17.36 -9.61 -38.95
C LEU A 88 16.00 -8.88 -38.80
N PRO A 89 14.85 -9.58 -38.75
CA PRO A 89 13.57 -8.94 -38.54
C PRO A 89 13.56 -8.20 -37.19
N SER A 90 13.24 -6.91 -37.25
CA SER A 90 13.13 -6.03 -36.07
C SER A 90 12.04 -6.55 -35.14
N ALA A 91 12.39 -6.81 -33.88
CA ALA A 91 11.42 -7.21 -32.86
C ALA A 91 10.40 -6.09 -32.66
N THR A 92 9.12 -6.37 -32.95
CA THR A 92 8.03 -5.45 -32.64
C THR A 92 7.91 -5.31 -31.13
N ALA A 93 8.20 -4.11 -30.61
CA ALA A 93 8.05 -3.83 -29.18
C ALA A 93 6.58 -4.04 -28.77
N THR A 94 6.35 -4.93 -27.81
CA THR A 94 5.02 -5.11 -27.20
C THR A 94 4.80 -3.99 -26.19
N LEU A 95 3.65 -3.30 -26.28
CA LEU A 95 3.29 -2.23 -25.36
C LEU A 95 3.09 -2.75 -23.93
N SER A 96 3.44 -1.96 -22.92
CA SER A 96 3.14 -2.27 -21.53
C SER A 96 1.65 -2.08 -21.20
N THR A 97 1.16 -2.70 -20.13
CA THR A 97 -0.23 -2.54 -19.67
C THR A 97 -0.62 -1.08 -19.49
N ALA A 98 0.27 -0.27 -18.89
CA ALA A 98 0.05 1.15 -18.70
C ALA A 98 -0.08 1.90 -20.05
N GLN A 99 0.74 1.53 -21.05
CA GLN A 99 0.67 2.14 -22.38
C GLN A 99 -0.64 1.81 -23.10
N VAL A 100 -1.16 0.59 -22.94
CA VAL A 100 -2.49 0.22 -23.45
C VAL A 100 -3.58 1.03 -22.75
N MET A 101 -3.53 1.13 -21.42
CA MET A 101 -4.51 1.88 -20.62
C MET A 101 -4.50 3.38 -20.90
N ILE A 102 -3.34 3.96 -21.24
CA ILE A 102 -3.27 5.35 -21.73
C ILE A 102 -4.03 5.46 -23.06
N GLY A 103 -3.86 4.51 -23.98
CA GLY A 103 -4.57 4.48 -25.26
C GLY A 103 -6.09 4.32 -25.14
N THR A 104 -6.56 3.62 -24.10
CA THR A 104 -8.00 3.45 -23.82
C THR A 104 -8.59 4.54 -22.91
N GLY A 105 -7.77 5.46 -22.40
CA GLY A 105 -8.21 6.53 -21.49
C GLY A 105 -8.47 6.07 -20.05
N GLU A 106 -7.98 4.90 -19.66
CA GLU A 106 -8.01 4.39 -18.28
C GLU A 106 -6.91 5.01 -17.41
N ILE A 107 -5.86 5.56 -18.03
CA ILE A 107 -4.86 6.42 -17.41
C ILE A 107 -4.80 7.73 -18.18
N VAL A 108 -5.06 8.85 -17.50
CA VAL A 108 -4.87 10.19 -18.03
C VAL A 108 -3.71 10.85 -17.31
N PRO A 109 -2.66 11.26 -18.04
CA PRO A 109 -1.52 11.93 -17.45
C PRO A 109 -1.94 13.25 -16.80
N ALA A 110 -1.68 13.40 -15.50
CA ALA A 110 -2.05 14.60 -14.75
C ALA A 110 -1.04 14.96 -13.67
N GLY A 111 -0.99 16.25 -13.29
CA GLY A 111 -0.23 16.72 -12.15
C GLY A 111 1.29 16.85 -12.37
N PRO A 112 2.09 16.81 -11.27
CA PRO A 112 3.50 17.18 -11.30
C PRO A 112 4.41 16.09 -11.86
N LEU A 113 3.99 14.82 -11.85
CA LEU A 113 4.79 13.72 -12.38
C LEU A 113 4.79 13.71 -13.91
N THR A 114 5.95 13.41 -14.52
CA THR A 114 6.02 13.17 -15.97
C THR A 114 5.23 11.91 -16.36
N LEU A 115 4.89 11.76 -17.65
CA LEU A 115 4.21 10.56 -18.15
C LEU A 115 4.97 9.27 -17.80
N GLU A 116 6.30 9.29 -17.97
CA GLU A 116 7.14 8.13 -17.65
C GLU A 116 7.08 7.78 -16.16
N GLN A 117 7.09 8.80 -15.28
CA GLN A 117 6.96 8.58 -13.83
C GLN A 117 5.58 8.04 -13.46
N GLN A 118 4.50 8.52 -14.11
CA GLN A 118 3.16 8.01 -13.86
C GLN A 118 3.00 6.56 -14.32
N ILE A 119 3.60 6.19 -15.45
CA ILE A 119 3.66 4.79 -15.91
C ILE A 119 4.40 3.93 -14.87
N LYS A 120 5.58 4.36 -14.44
CA LYS A 120 6.36 3.63 -13.41
C LYS A 120 5.61 3.51 -12.10
N LEU A 121 4.93 4.57 -11.66
CA LEU A 121 4.12 4.56 -10.45
C LEU A 121 2.98 3.56 -10.53
N TYR A 122 2.26 3.56 -11.65
CA TYR A 122 1.17 2.62 -11.85
C TYR A 122 1.68 1.18 -11.90
N GLU A 123 2.69 0.88 -12.72
CA GLU A 123 3.29 -0.47 -12.82
C GLU A 123 3.88 -0.93 -11.48
N ALA A 124 4.53 -0.05 -10.73
CA ALA A 124 5.04 -0.34 -9.40
C ALA A 124 3.91 -0.69 -8.42
N SER A 125 2.76 -0.04 -8.52
CA SER A 125 1.62 -0.30 -7.64
C SER A 125 1.03 -1.69 -7.82
N LEU A 126 0.94 -2.17 -9.06
CA LEU A 126 0.37 -3.48 -9.39
C LEU A 126 1.16 -4.64 -8.79
N PHE A 127 2.46 -4.44 -8.55
CA PHE A 127 3.31 -5.43 -7.87
C PHE A 127 2.80 -5.80 -6.47
N PHE A 128 2.12 -4.87 -5.79
CA PHE A 128 1.69 -5.03 -4.41
C PHE A 128 0.28 -5.62 -4.27
N ILE A 129 -0.43 -5.86 -5.37
CA ILE A 129 -1.77 -6.48 -5.34
C ILE A 129 -1.67 -7.87 -4.70
N ALA A 130 -2.48 -8.08 -3.66
CA ALA A 130 -2.52 -9.27 -2.84
C ALA A 130 -3.99 -9.57 -2.46
N PRO A 131 -4.76 -10.22 -3.35
CA PRO A 131 -6.22 -10.31 -3.27
C PRO A 131 -6.75 -11.29 -2.21
N THR A 132 -5.89 -12.01 -1.49
CA THR A 132 -6.29 -12.85 -0.35
C THR A 132 -5.60 -12.40 0.92
N TYR A 133 -6.18 -12.75 2.07
CA TYR A 133 -5.59 -12.47 3.37
C TYR A 133 -4.19 -13.08 3.52
N GLU A 134 -3.97 -14.29 3.03
CA GLU A 134 -2.67 -14.96 3.09
C GLU A 134 -1.62 -14.24 2.25
N GLN A 135 -2.00 -13.81 1.04
CA GLN A 135 -1.12 -13.04 0.16
C GLN A 135 -0.83 -11.66 0.74
N SER A 136 -1.83 -10.98 1.29
CA SER A 136 -1.65 -9.66 1.90
C SER A 136 -0.73 -9.77 3.12
N LYS A 137 -0.86 -10.82 3.93
CA LYS A 137 0.06 -11.11 5.04
C LYS A 137 1.49 -11.35 4.57
N GLN A 138 1.70 -12.09 3.49
CA GLN A 138 3.03 -12.28 2.91
C GLN A 138 3.61 -10.95 2.41
N MET A 139 2.78 -10.14 1.74
CA MET A 139 3.16 -8.81 1.27
C MET A 139 3.51 -7.87 2.42
N SER A 140 2.74 -7.89 3.51
CA SER A 140 3.02 -7.13 4.73
C SER A 140 4.35 -7.50 5.37
N VAL A 141 4.71 -8.78 5.39
CA VAL A 141 6.02 -9.24 5.87
C VAL A 141 7.14 -8.75 4.95
N LEU A 142 6.92 -8.78 3.63
CA LEU A 142 7.89 -8.30 2.64
C LEU A 142 8.15 -6.79 2.79
N ILE A 143 7.10 -5.98 2.97
CA ILE A 143 7.21 -4.52 3.10
C ILE A 143 7.78 -4.11 4.46
N ASN A 144 7.35 -4.78 5.54
CA ASN A 144 7.72 -4.36 6.91
C ASN A 144 8.97 -5.05 7.46
N HIS A 145 9.53 -6.04 6.77
CA HIS A 145 10.67 -6.83 7.24
C HIS A 145 10.44 -7.57 8.58
N VAL A 146 9.20 -7.63 9.09
CA VAL A 146 8.86 -8.28 10.36
C VAL A 146 7.97 -9.49 10.12
N ARG A 147 8.35 -10.64 10.71
CA ARG A 147 7.64 -11.95 10.58
C ARG A 147 6.21 -11.99 11.16
N PHE A 148 5.73 -10.90 11.76
CA PHE A 148 4.39 -10.78 12.36
C PHE A 148 3.66 -9.50 11.95
N SER A 149 4.02 -8.90 10.81
CA SER A 149 3.29 -7.75 10.30
C SER A 149 1.84 -8.15 9.98
N ASP A 150 0.89 -7.45 10.60
CA ASP A 150 -0.53 -7.60 10.29
C ASP A 150 -0.90 -6.68 9.11
N PRO A 151 -1.59 -7.19 8.09
CA PRO A 151 -2.08 -6.39 6.98
C PRO A 151 -2.94 -5.19 7.39
N SER A 152 -3.54 -5.19 8.59
CA SER A 152 -4.31 -4.05 9.11
C SER A 152 -3.49 -2.77 9.27
N ASN A 153 -2.17 -2.89 9.46
CA ASN A 153 -1.28 -1.77 9.77
C ASN A 153 -0.23 -1.53 8.67
N THR A 154 -0.49 -2.01 7.45
CA THR A 154 0.47 -1.95 6.33
C THR A 154 0.27 -0.73 5.43
N CYS A 155 -0.77 0.10 5.64
CA CYS A 155 -1.12 1.22 4.75
C CYS A 155 0.01 2.23 4.50
N GLY A 156 0.66 2.71 5.56
CA GLY A 156 1.78 3.64 5.47
C GLY A 156 2.99 3.03 4.76
N PRO A 157 3.51 1.89 5.25
CA PRO A 157 4.62 1.20 4.59
C PRO A 157 4.33 0.82 3.15
N LEU A 158 3.11 0.39 2.81
CA LEU A 158 2.70 0.10 1.44
C LEU A 158 2.79 1.33 0.55
N ALA A 159 2.24 2.46 0.99
CA ALA A 159 2.29 3.70 0.22
C ALA A 159 3.73 4.16 -0.08
N ILE A 160 4.64 4.04 0.90
CA ILE A 160 6.05 4.36 0.71
C ILE A 160 6.75 3.35 -0.21
N ALA A 161 6.51 2.05 -0.03
CA ALA A 161 7.10 1.01 -0.88
C ALA A 161 6.70 1.18 -2.35
N ILE A 162 5.45 1.60 -2.62
CA ILE A 162 5.00 1.92 -3.98
C ILE A 162 5.80 3.11 -4.56
N LEU A 163 5.93 4.21 -3.81
CA LEU A 163 6.67 5.39 -4.25
C LEU A 163 8.17 5.10 -4.47
N GLN A 164 8.75 4.27 -3.61
CA GLN A 164 10.14 3.80 -3.72
C GLN A 164 10.36 2.93 -4.96
N LYS A 165 9.49 1.93 -5.16
CA LYS A 165 9.55 1.06 -6.33
C LYS A 165 9.34 1.82 -7.65
N ALA A 166 8.58 2.91 -7.62
CA ALA A 166 8.41 3.82 -8.76
C ALA A 166 9.63 4.72 -9.02
N GLY A 167 10.60 4.76 -8.11
CA GLY A 167 11.76 5.67 -8.16
C GLY A 167 11.41 7.12 -7.83
N ILE A 168 10.27 7.38 -7.19
CA ILE A 168 9.85 8.73 -6.76
C ILE A 168 10.49 9.08 -5.42
N LEU A 169 10.55 8.11 -4.50
CA LEU A 169 11.29 8.22 -3.24
C LEU A 169 12.54 7.35 -3.28
N SER A 170 13.59 7.79 -2.58
CA SER A 170 14.82 7.01 -2.48
C SER A 170 14.73 5.96 -1.38
N GLU A 171 15.12 4.73 -1.69
CA GLU A 171 15.28 3.64 -0.69
C GLU A 171 16.52 3.83 0.19
N SER A 172 17.50 4.64 -0.24
CA SER A 172 18.74 4.84 0.52
C SER A 172 18.59 5.74 1.75
N THR A 173 17.48 6.46 1.87
CA THR A 173 17.26 7.49 2.89
C THR A 173 16.09 7.19 3.83
N LEU A 174 15.27 6.19 3.49
CA LEU A 174 14.02 5.92 4.17
C LEU A 174 13.68 4.43 4.05
N GLU A 175 13.33 3.77 5.15
CA GLU A 175 12.75 2.43 5.08
C GLU A 175 11.23 2.55 5.04
N ALA A 176 10.56 1.76 4.19
CA ALA A 176 9.09 1.76 4.13
C ALA A 176 8.45 1.49 5.51
N HIS A 177 9.09 0.62 6.30
CA HIS A 177 8.66 0.31 7.66
C HIS A 177 8.58 1.53 8.59
N ASP A 178 9.35 2.60 8.36
CA ASP A 178 9.34 3.81 9.19
C ASP A 178 7.98 4.53 9.18
N PHE A 179 7.13 4.22 8.20
CA PHE A 179 5.77 4.75 8.10
C PHE A 179 4.72 3.89 8.83
N PHE A 180 5.15 2.86 9.57
CA PHE A 180 4.27 2.04 10.40
C PHE A 180 3.67 2.86 11.54
N LEU A 181 2.33 3.00 11.54
CA LEU A 181 1.56 3.75 12.55
C LEU A 181 2.00 5.22 12.74
N ILE A 182 2.53 5.84 11.68
CA ILE A 182 2.95 7.24 11.71
C ILE A 182 1.75 8.17 11.99
N ASN A 183 2.01 9.27 12.70
CA ASN A 183 1.01 10.31 12.93
C ASN A 183 1.64 11.70 12.72
N PRO A 184 1.18 12.48 11.71
CA PRO A 184 1.73 13.81 11.41
C PRO A 184 1.66 14.81 12.56
N ASP A 185 0.72 14.62 13.50
CA ASP A 185 0.54 15.49 14.66
C ASP A 185 1.56 15.20 15.79
N LEU A 186 2.33 14.12 15.68
CA LEU A 186 3.37 13.75 16.67
C LEU A 186 4.75 14.24 16.23
N GLY A 187 5.43 15.00 17.10
CA GLY A 187 6.72 15.62 16.78
C GLY A 187 7.83 14.65 16.35
N LYS A 188 7.85 13.41 16.88
CA LYS A 188 8.82 12.37 16.49
C LYS A 188 8.62 11.90 15.04
N ASP A 189 7.36 11.80 14.61
CA ASP A 189 6.97 11.26 13.31
C ASP A 189 7.13 12.31 12.21
N GLN A 190 7.03 13.59 12.57
CA GLN A 190 7.31 14.70 11.65
C GLN A 190 8.74 14.67 11.09
N ILE A 191 9.71 14.10 11.80
CA ILE A 191 11.08 13.98 11.28
C ILE A 191 11.08 13.02 10.08
N THR A 192 10.51 11.83 10.25
CA THR A 192 10.36 10.83 9.18
C THR A 192 9.59 11.40 7.98
N ILE A 193 8.47 12.10 8.23
CA ILE A 193 7.67 12.73 7.18
C ILE A 193 8.49 13.79 6.43
N LYS A 194 9.26 14.63 7.12
CA LYS A 194 10.10 15.67 6.49
C LYS A 194 11.26 15.09 5.69
N THR A 195 11.77 13.93 6.09
CA THR A 195 12.78 13.19 5.32
C THR A 195 12.18 12.64 4.03
N ALA A 196 10.97 12.07 4.09
CA ALA A 196 10.28 11.52 2.92
C ALA A 196 9.78 12.62 1.96
N PHE A 197 9.18 13.67 2.52
CA PHE A 197 8.52 14.75 1.79
C PHE A 197 9.10 16.11 2.21
N PRO A 198 10.35 16.41 1.83
CA PRO A 198 10.98 17.67 2.17
C PRO A 198 10.21 18.84 1.53
N LYS A 199 10.03 19.92 2.28
CA LYS A 199 9.23 21.09 1.87
C LYS A 199 9.76 21.79 0.61
N GLU A 200 11.03 21.57 0.29
CA GLU A 200 11.69 22.08 -0.92
C GLU A 200 11.22 21.37 -2.19
N LEU A 201 10.72 20.13 -2.06
CA LEU A 201 10.24 19.31 -3.16
C LEU A 201 8.73 19.04 -3.09
N TYR A 202 8.11 19.16 -1.91
CA TYR A 202 6.70 18.84 -1.70
C TYR A 202 5.94 19.98 -1.05
N THR A 203 4.76 20.25 -1.57
CA THR A 203 3.71 20.96 -0.84
C THR A 203 3.08 20.03 0.17
N ASN A 204 2.63 20.60 1.29
CA ASN A 204 1.85 19.92 2.31
C ASN A 204 0.57 20.72 2.56
N THR A 205 -0.59 20.08 2.41
CA THR A 205 -1.88 20.75 2.61
C THR A 205 -2.82 19.88 3.44
N ARG A 206 -3.30 20.40 4.56
CA ARG A 206 -4.30 19.75 5.41
C ARG A 206 -5.70 20.31 5.17
N TYR A 207 -6.64 19.41 4.90
CA TYR A 207 -8.06 19.69 4.77
C TYR A 207 -8.80 19.09 5.95
N LYS A 208 -9.65 19.90 6.61
CA LYS A 208 -10.43 19.46 7.79
C LYS A 208 -11.85 19.01 7.45
N VAL A 209 -12.24 19.09 6.18
CA VAL A 209 -13.56 18.66 5.69
C VAL A 209 -13.59 17.14 5.63
N LYS A 210 -14.71 16.51 6.02
CA LYS A 210 -14.89 15.06 5.90
C LYS A 210 -14.59 14.62 4.47
N ILE A 211 -13.87 13.50 4.32
CA ILE A 211 -13.31 13.10 3.02
C ILE A 211 -14.39 12.85 1.94
N ASN A 212 -15.60 12.44 2.34
CA ASN A 212 -16.75 12.25 1.45
C ASN A 212 -17.57 13.52 1.16
N GLN A 213 -17.24 14.65 1.80
CA GLN A 213 -17.87 15.95 1.59
C GLN A 213 -16.95 16.93 0.87
N PHE A 214 -15.73 16.51 0.57
CA PHE A 214 -14.74 17.35 -0.08
C PHE A 214 -15.06 17.54 -1.56
N ASP A 215 -14.87 18.75 -2.08
CA ASP A 215 -15.06 19.05 -3.50
C ASP A 215 -13.86 18.59 -4.31
N TRP A 216 -13.89 17.31 -4.68
CA TRP A 216 -12.86 16.66 -5.49
C TRP A 216 -12.79 17.19 -6.92
N ARG A 217 -13.83 17.86 -7.42
CA ARG A 217 -13.81 18.44 -8.76
C ARG A 217 -12.99 19.73 -8.77
N ALA A 218 -13.13 20.55 -7.74
CA ALA A 218 -12.35 21.77 -7.58
C ALA A 218 -10.90 21.49 -7.18
N ASN A 219 -10.67 20.45 -6.36
CA ASN A 219 -9.35 20.13 -5.82
C ASN A 219 -9.06 18.62 -5.97
N PRO A 220 -8.80 18.13 -7.20
CA PRO A 220 -8.57 16.72 -7.41
C PRO A 220 -7.24 16.26 -6.78
N LEU A 221 -7.25 15.02 -6.30
CA LEU A 221 -6.00 14.29 -6.07
C LEU A 221 -5.35 13.93 -7.41
N LEU A 222 -4.03 13.85 -7.42
CA LEU A 222 -3.20 13.65 -8.61
C LEU A 222 -2.25 12.46 -8.41
N PRO A 223 -1.82 11.78 -9.49
CA PRO A 223 -0.84 10.69 -9.39
C PRO A 223 0.41 11.12 -8.63
N GLY A 224 0.82 10.30 -7.65
CA GLY A 224 1.95 10.56 -6.77
C GLY A 224 1.63 11.31 -5.48
N ASP A 225 0.40 11.80 -5.31
CA ASP A 225 -0.03 12.36 -4.02
C ASP A 225 0.03 11.28 -2.94
N PHE A 226 0.79 11.55 -1.87
CA PHE A 226 0.70 10.80 -0.63
C PHE A 226 -0.38 11.42 0.25
N VAL A 227 -1.30 10.60 0.74
CA VAL A 227 -2.48 11.06 1.49
C VAL A 227 -2.53 10.38 2.85
N TYR A 228 -2.58 11.19 3.90
CA TYR A 228 -2.91 10.75 5.26
C TYR A 228 -4.37 11.10 5.57
N ILE A 229 -5.18 10.12 5.96
CA ILE A 229 -6.61 10.26 6.19
C ILE A 229 -6.88 10.19 7.68
N TYR A 230 -7.47 11.27 8.22
CA TYR A 230 -7.76 11.40 9.63
C TYR A 230 -9.06 10.68 10.02
N SER A 231 -8.97 9.72 10.94
CA SER A 231 -10.10 8.93 11.42
C SER A 231 -11.18 9.80 12.05
N GLY A 232 -10.78 10.78 12.86
CA GLY A 232 -11.70 11.59 13.67
C GLY A 232 -12.41 10.76 14.75
N THR A 233 -13.23 11.44 15.56
CA THR A 233 -13.91 10.81 16.72
C THR A 233 -14.98 9.79 16.33
N GLU A 234 -15.41 9.77 15.06
CA GLU A 234 -16.37 8.82 14.49
C GLU A 234 -15.68 7.59 13.87
N GLY A 235 -14.40 7.70 13.52
CA GLY A 235 -13.61 6.63 12.92
C GLY A 235 -13.02 5.65 13.93
N ASN A 236 -12.38 4.60 13.42
CA ASN A 236 -11.66 3.61 14.21
C ASN A 236 -10.29 3.22 13.62
N PHE A 237 -9.88 3.81 12.50
CA PHE A 237 -8.52 3.68 11.97
C PHE A 237 -8.09 4.93 11.21
N GLU A 238 -6.81 5.28 11.31
CA GLU A 238 -6.14 6.24 10.42
C GLU A 238 -5.67 5.51 9.16
N HIS A 239 -5.63 6.17 8.01
CA HIS A 239 -5.23 5.51 6.76
C HIS A 239 -4.23 6.30 5.95
N MET A 240 -3.37 5.60 5.23
CA MET A 240 -2.37 6.19 4.34
C MET A 240 -2.41 5.50 2.98
N LEU A 241 -2.28 6.30 1.92
CA LEU A 241 -2.26 5.78 0.57
C LEU A 241 -1.49 6.71 -0.37
N VAL A 242 -1.19 6.20 -1.56
CA VAL A 242 -0.69 6.99 -2.67
C VAL A 242 -1.66 6.90 -3.83
N VAL A 243 -1.88 7.98 -4.56
CA VAL A 243 -2.68 7.94 -5.80
C VAL A 243 -1.83 7.36 -6.92
N ASN A 244 -2.31 6.26 -7.52
CA ASN A 244 -1.57 5.53 -8.55
C ASN A 244 -1.92 5.99 -9.96
N ARG A 245 -3.19 6.30 -10.22
CA ARG A 245 -3.66 6.80 -11.52
C ARG A 245 -4.97 7.57 -11.41
N VAL A 246 -5.27 8.32 -12.46
CA VAL A 246 -6.54 8.99 -12.72
C VAL A 246 -7.02 8.55 -14.10
N ASP A 247 -8.31 8.34 -14.29
CA ASP A 247 -8.87 7.99 -15.60
C ASP A 247 -9.51 9.18 -16.33
N SER A 248 -10.02 8.93 -17.54
CA SER A 248 -10.66 9.95 -18.40
C SER A 248 -11.92 10.59 -17.83
N GLN A 249 -12.53 9.98 -16.80
CA GLN A 249 -13.68 10.56 -16.10
C GLN A 249 -13.23 11.39 -14.87
N GLY A 250 -11.93 11.45 -14.59
CA GLY A 250 -11.36 12.10 -13.42
C GLY A 250 -11.48 11.25 -12.15
N ARG A 251 -11.85 9.97 -12.27
CA ARG A 251 -11.92 9.04 -11.13
C ARG A 251 -10.51 8.68 -10.71
N VAL A 252 -10.29 8.63 -9.40
CA VAL A 252 -8.95 8.47 -8.82
C VAL A 252 -8.82 7.10 -8.19
N TYR A 253 -7.68 6.45 -8.39
CA TYR A 253 -7.43 5.09 -7.94
C TYR A 253 -6.19 4.98 -7.07
N SER A 254 -6.23 4.03 -6.15
CA SER A 254 -5.08 3.64 -5.31
C SER A 254 -5.01 2.13 -5.15
N VAL A 255 -3.79 1.58 -5.13
CA VAL A 255 -3.51 0.26 -4.56
C VAL A 255 -3.31 0.42 -3.07
N THR A 256 -4.23 -0.11 -2.27
CA THR A 256 -4.22 0.07 -0.81
C THR A 256 -4.75 -1.17 -0.10
N ASN A 257 -4.43 -1.30 1.19
CA ASN A 257 -4.99 -2.35 2.03
C ASN A 257 -6.34 -1.92 2.63
N TYR A 258 -7.30 -2.84 2.69
CA TYR A 258 -8.57 -2.62 3.35
C TYR A 258 -9.17 -3.93 3.84
N ASN A 259 -10.07 -3.85 4.81
CA ASN A 259 -10.67 -5.02 5.43
C ASN A 259 -11.88 -5.51 4.62
N THR A 260 -11.98 -6.83 4.47
CA THR A 260 -13.13 -7.53 3.90
C THR A 260 -13.71 -8.50 4.93
N GLU A 261 -14.78 -9.23 4.59
CA GLU A 261 -15.28 -10.30 5.45
C GLU A 261 -14.28 -11.44 5.62
N GLN A 262 -13.38 -11.62 4.64
CA GLN A 262 -12.35 -12.66 4.61
C GLN A 262 -11.02 -12.18 5.21
N GLY A 263 -10.96 -10.94 5.72
CA GLY A 263 -9.76 -10.32 6.25
C GLY A 263 -9.22 -9.21 5.35
N PHE A 264 -8.07 -8.65 5.74
CA PHE A 264 -7.44 -7.57 4.99
C PHE A 264 -6.81 -8.08 3.70
N ILE A 265 -7.05 -7.37 2.60
CA ILE A 265 -6.44 -7.62 1.28
C ILE A 265 -5.74 -6.35 0.80
N ILE A 266 -4.93 -6.45 -0.26
CA ILE A 266 -4.38 -5.30 -0.99
C ILE A 266 -4.88 -5.37 -2.42
N ASP A 267 -5.57 -4.34 -2.89
CA ASP A 267 -6.12 -4.30 -4.24
C ASP A 267 -6.16 -2.86 -4.78
N GLU A 268 -6.32 -2.71 -6.09
CA GLU A 268 -6.63 -1.43 -6.69
C GLU A 268 -8.11 -1.08 -6.44
N VAL A 269 -8.35 0.10 -5.86
CA VAL A 269 -9.69 0.61 -5.57
C VAL A 269 -9.84 2.01 -6.12
N MET A 270 -11.05 2.32 -6.61
CA MET A 270 -11.45 3.69 -6.88
C MET A 270 -11.67 4.41 -5.54
N LEU A 271 -10.95 5.52 -5.32
CA LEU A 271 -11.07 6.35 -4.12
C LEU A 271 -12.37 7.15 -4.13
N TYR A 272 -12.65 7.80 -5.25
CA TYR A 272 -13.87 8.58 -5.47
C TYR A 272 -14.14 8.77 -6.97
N ASP A 273 -15.38 9.14 -7.28
CA ASP A 273 -15.79 9.67 -8.57
C ASP A 273 -16.19 11.16 -8.41
N PRO A 274 -15.56 12.11 -9.13
CA PRO A 274 -15.88 13.53 -8.99
C PRO A 274 -17.26 13.91 -9.53
N SER A 275 -17.91 13.02 -10.28
CA SER A 275 -19.27 13.19 -10.80
C SER A 275 -20.34 12.56 -9.91
N ASP A 276 -19.97 11.59 -9.07
CA ASP A 276 -20.85 10.93 -8.10
C ASP A 276 -20.14 10.69 -6.75
N PRO A 277 -20.38 11.55 -5.73
CA PRO A 277 -19.70 11.45 -4.44
C PRO A 277 -20.15 10.23 -3.61
N THR A 278 -21.13 9.45 -4.08
CA THR A 278 -21.59 8.24 -3.39
C THR A 278 -20.75 7.00 -3.75
N LEU A 279 -19.87 7.11 -4.75
CA LEU A 279 -19.04 6.01 -5.23
C LEU A 279 -17.60 6.08 -4.68
N GLY A 280 -16.95 4.92 -4.62
CA GLY A 280 -15.54 4.78 -4.22
C GLY A 280 -15.32 4.52 -2.73
N MET A 281 -14.05 4.27 -2.36
CA MET A 281 -13.67 3.95 -0.97
C MET A 281 -13.93 5.07 0.01
N PHE A 282 -13.81 6.33 -0.40
CA PHE A 282 -14.05 7.45 0.51
C PHE A 282 -15.51 7.52 0.95
N ALA A 283 -16.46 7.19 0.07
CA ALA A 283 -17.86 7.05 0.43
C ALA A 283 -18.08 5.85 1.35
N GLN A 284 -17.45 4.70 1.07
CA GLN A 284 -17.62 3.48 1.87
C GLN A 284 -17.06 3.60 3.29
N TRP A 285 -15.85 4.12 3.46
CA TRP A 285 -15.21 4.29 4.77
C TRP A 285 -15.90 5.33 5.67
N THR A 286 -16.70 6.21 5.09
CA THR A 286 -17.46 7.23 5.83
C THR A 286 -18.95 6.90 5.95
N ALA A 287 -19.42 5.78 5.39
CA ALA A 287 -20.83 5.43 5.36
C ALA A 287 -21.41 5.17 6.77
N LYS A 288 -20.60 4.63 7.68
CA LYS A 288 -21.04 4.33 9.05
C LYS A 288 -19.92 4.59 10.06
N PRO A 289 -20.18 5.36 11.14
CA PRO A 289 -19.23 5.51 12.25
C PRO A 289 -18.89 4.16 12.90
N ARG A 290 -17.61 3.96 13.21
CA ARG A 290 -17.07 2.75 13.85
C ARG A 290 -17.52 1.44 13.19
N ALA A 291 -17.55 1.41 11.86
CA ALA A 291 -17.93 0.22 11.11
C ALA A 291 -16.98 -0.96 11.41
N LYS A 292 -17.53 -2.18 11.43
CA LYS A 292 -16.78 -3.42 11.71
C LYS A 292 -15.63 -3.63 10.72
N LEU A 293 -15.85 -3.31 9.45
CA LEU A 293 -14.86 -3.41 8.38
C LEU A 293 -13.94 -2.18 8.30
N GLY A 294 -14.03 -1.27 9.27
CA GLY A 294 -13.25 -0.03 9.32
C GLY A 294 -14.06 1.18 8.88
N SER A 295 -13.81 2.30 9.54
CA SER A 295 -14.32 3.61 9.19
C SER A 295 -13.27 4.70 9.45
N THR A 296 -13.07 5.61 8.50
CA THR A 296 -12.05 6.68 8.55
C THR A 296 -12.47 7.90 7.74
N GLY A 297 -11.70 9.00 7.85
CA GLY A 297 -11.89 10.22 7.04
C GLY A 297 -12.88 11.23 7.61
N PHE A 298 -13.33 11.05 8.86
CA PHE A 298 -14.27 11.97 9.50
C PHE A 298 -13.62 13.28 10.01
N ALA A 299 -12.29 13.34 10.10
CA ALA A 299 -11.56 14.56 10.46
C ALA A 299 -10.76 15.15 9.29
N GLY A 300 -11.05 14.70 8.08
CA GLY A 300 -10.40 15.14 6.85
C GLY A 300 -9.10 14.41 6.54
N PHE A 301 -8.18 15.07 5.87
CA PHE A 301 -6.97 14.45 5.31
C PHE A 301 -5.86 15.48 5.10
N GLU A 302 -4.64 14.99 4.88
CA GLU A 302 -3.46 15.77 4.55
C GLU A 302 -2.77 15.19 3.32
N VAL A 303 -2.35 16.06 2.41
CA VAL A 303 -1.75 15.69 1.13
C VAL A 303 -0.34 16.23 1.05
N TRP A 304 0.59 15.36 0.67
CA TRP A 304 1.94 15.71 0.23
C TRP A 304 2.02 15.53 -1.27
N ARG A 305 2.29 16.63 -1.98
CA ARG A 305 2.31 16.67 -3.45
C ARG A 305 3.59 17.31 -3.95
N LEU A 306 4.25 16.67 -4.91
CA LEU A 306 5.46 17.17 -5.54
C LEU A 306 5.24 18.57 -6.15
N ILE A 307 6.18 19.48 -5.94
CA ILE A 307 6.21 20.82 -6.54
C ILE A 307 6.69 20.69 -7.99
N GLN A 308 6.07 21.43 -8.91
CA GLN A 308 6.54 21.58 -10.29
C GLN A 308 7.70 22.58 -10.39
#